data_AF-A0A947NV64-F1
#
_entry.id   AF-A0A947NV64-F1
#
_cell.length_a   1.000
_cell.length_b   1.000
_cell.length_c   1.000
_cell.angle_alpha   90.00
_cell.angle_beta   90.00
_cell.angle_gamma   90.00
#
_symmetry.space_group_name_H-M   'P 1'
#
loop_
_entity.id
_entity.type
_entity.pdbx_description
1 polymer ?
#
loop_
_entity_poly.entity_id
_entity_poly.type
_entity_poly.pdbx_seq_one_letter_code
_entity_poly.pdbx_strand_id
1 'polypeptide(L)' 'SRRIQIAKMILQNVSHEDIKRKMKVGFQTIYKVERWLRSDEKRMKFIVRKIKKVKNSEKILATSGLNKYAHHRFLKNLIK' A
#
# COMPACT_ATOMS: atom_id res chain seq x y z
N SER A 1 1.20 2.04 -10.18
CA SER A 1 2.25 1.19 -10.80
C SER A 1 2.12 -0.25 -10.32
N ARG A 2 2.24 -1.25 -11.22
CA ARG A 2 2.12 -2.69 -10.91
C ARG A 2 3.19 -3.20 -9.95
N ARG A 3 4.43 -2.71 -10.07
CA ARG A 3 5.57 -3.11 -9.23
C ARG A 3 5.37 -2.73 -7.76
N ILE A 4 4.77 -1.57 -7.48
CA ILE A 4 4.45 -1.13 -6.12
C ILE A 4 3.39 -2.04 -5.48
N GLN A 5 2.38 -2.44 -6.26
CA GLN A 5 1.36 -3.37 -5.77
C GLN A 5 1.94 -4.77 -5.50
N ILE A 6 2.83 -5.26 -6.36
CA ILE A 6 3.57 -6.52 -6.13
C ILE A 6 4.41 -6.42 -4.85
N ALA A 7 5.19 -5.34 -4.69
CA ALA A 7 5.98 -5.12 -3.48
C ALA A 7 5.10 -5.07 -2.21
N LYS A 8 3.92 -4.43 -2.28
CA LYS A 8 2.94 -4.43 -1.19
C LYS A 8 2.47 -5.84 -0.84
N MET A 9 2.17 -6.67 -1.84
CA MET A 9 1.74 -8.06 -1.61
C MET A 9 2.86 -8.93 -1.03
N ILE A 10 4.11 -8.75 -1.50
CA ILE A 10 5.30 -9.40 -0.93
C ILE A 10 5.44 -9.03 0.56
N LEU A 11 5.33 -7.74 0.91
CA LEU A 11 5.38 -7.27 2.30
C LEU A 11 4.21 -7.75 3.17
N GLN A 12 3.12 -8.24 2.55
CA GLN A 12 1.98 -8.84 3.23
C GLN A 12 2.10 -10.37 3.35
N ASN A 13 3.27 -10.94 3.03
CA ASN A 13 3.51 -12.38 3.02
C ASN A 13 2.55 -13.16 2.11
N VAL A 14 2.08 -12.55 1.02
CA VAL A 14 1.28 -13.24 0.01
C VAL A 14 2.19 -14.13 -0.83
N SER A 15 1.75 -15.35 -1.14
CA SER A 15 2.53 -16.30 -1.94
C SER A 15 2.81 -15.78 -3.36
N HIS A 16 3.92 -16.19 -3.96
CA HIS A 16 4.26 -15.82 -5.33
C HIS A 16 3.21 -16.32 -6.35
N GLU A 17 2.57 -17.46 -6.09
CA GLU A 17 1.49 -17.99 -6.91
C GLU A 17 0.24 -17.12 -6.86
N ASP A 18 -0.14 -16.67 -5.66
CA ASP A 18 -1.27 -15.77 -5.47
C ASP A 18 -1.02 -14.41 -6.10
N ILE A 19 0.21 -13.90 -5.99
CA ILE A 19 0.62 -12.68 -6.68
C ILE A 19 0.52 -12.89 -8.18
N LYS A 20 1.04 -13.98 -8.74
CA LYS A 20 0.93 -14.29 -10.18
C LYS A 20 -0.52 -14.35 -10.64
N ARG A 21 -1.39 -15.08 -9.91
CA ARG A 21 -2.81 -15.24 -10.25
C ARG A 21 -3.58 -13.93 -10.17
N LYS A 22 -3.43 -13.20 -9.06
CA LYS A 22 -4.12 -11.91 -8.83
C LYS A 22 -3.59 -10.82 -9.75
N MET A 23 -2.29 -10.82 -9.99
CA MET A 23 -1.62 -9.76 -10.72
C MET A 23 -1.43 -10.05 -12.21
N LYS A 24 -1.73 -11.27 -12.67
CA LYS A 24 -1.48 -11.72 -14.06
C LYS A 24 -0.06 -11.36 -14.52
N VAL A 25 0.95 -11.59 -13.68
CA VAL A 25 2.37 -11.33 -13.96
C VAL A 25 3.19 -12.61 -13.85
N GLY A 26 4.23 -12.75 -14.67
CA GLY A 26 5.15 -13.88 -14.58
C GLY A 26 6.05 -13.83 -13.33
N PHE A 27 6.53 -15.00 -12.90
CA PHE A 27 7.42 -15.13 -11.73
C PHE A 27 8.69 -14.29 -11.86
N GLN A 28 9.24 -14.13 -13.06
CA GLN A 28 10.40 -13.29 -13.30
C GLN A 28 10.16 -11.82 -12.87
N THR A 29 8.94 -11.31 -13.07
CA THR A 29 8.58 -9.94 -12.67
C THR A 29 8.47 -9.83 -11.16
N ILE A 30 7.89 -10.85 -10.51
CA ILE A 30 7.77 -10.92 -9.04
C ILE A 30 9.18 -10.94 -8.43
N TYR A 31 10.06 -11.81 -8.94
CA TYR A 31 11.43 -11.95 -8.46
C TYR A 31 12.27 -10.68 -8.67
N LYS A 32 12.13 -10.01 -9.82
CA LYS A 32 12.79 -8.70 -10.04
C LYS A 32 12.35 -7.66 -9.02
N VAL A 33 11.07 -7.61 -8.67
CA VAL A 33 10.54 -6.69 -7.66
C VAL A 33 11.00 -7.09 -6.26
N GLU A 34 11.01 -8.38 -5.93
CA GLU A 34 11.51 -8.88 -4.65
C GLU A 34 12.99 -8.54 -4.46
N ARG A 35 13.82 -8.80 -5.47
CA ARG A 35 15.25 -8.44 -5.45
C ARG A 35 15.44 -6.93 -5.31
N TRP A 36 14.69 -6.13 -6.05
CA TRP A 36 14.73 -4.66 -5.96
C TRP A 36 14.29 -4.13 -4.57
N LEU A 37 13.38 -4.84 -3.90
CA LEU A 37 12.92 -4.51 -2.56
C LEU A 37 13.96 -4.89 -1.50
N ARG A 38 14.60 -6.05 -1.65
CA ARG A 38 15.60 -6.59 -0.70
C ARG A 38 17.00 -6.00 -0.89
N SER A 39 17.31 -5.46 -2.07
CA SER A 39 18.64 -4.89 -2.37
C SER A 39 19.01 -3.69 -1.48
N ASP A 40 18.02 -3.05 -0.86
CA ASP A 40 18.24 -1.86 -0.04
C ASP A 40 17.30 -1.90 1.17
N GLU A 41 17.86 -2.19 2.33
CA GLU A 41 17.11 -2.29 3.59
C GLU A 41 16.47 -0.95 3.99
N LYS A 42 17.13 0.19 3.67
CA LYS A 42 16.57 1.53 3.91
C LYS A 42 15.33 1.74 3.05
N ARG A 43 15.37 1.32 1.79
CA ARG A 43 14.22 1.35 0.87
C ARG A 43 13.07 0.49 1.36
N MET A 44 13.35 -0.74 1.81
CA MET A 44 12.33 -1.63 2.38
C MET A 44 11.64 -0.96 3.59
N LYS A 45 12.43 -0.47 4.55
CA LYS A 45 11.93 0.24 5.75
C LYS A 45 11.09 1.47 5.37
N PHE A 46 11.52 2.23 4.36
CA PHE A 46 10.79 3.40 3.87
C PHE A 46 9.42 3.03 3.29
N ILE A 47 9.36 2.01 2.43
CA ILE A 47 8.13 1.54 1.81
C ILE A 47 7.15 1.01 2.87
N VAL A 48 7.65 0.20 3.83
CA VAL A 48 6.84 -0.29 4.95
C VAL A 48 6.27 0.86 5.77
N ARG A 49 7.08 1.87 6.11
CA ARG A 49 6.64 3.07 6.85
C ARG A 49 5.55 3.83 6.08
N LYS A 50 5.71 4.02 4.77
CA LYS A 50 4.71 4.68 3.93
C LYS A 50 3.40 3.90 3.87
N ILE A 51 3.45 2.58 3.70
CA ILE A 51 2.26 1.72 3.69
C ILE A 51 1.53 1.78 5.04
N LYS A 52 2.26 1.75 6.16
CA LYS A 52 1.67 1.89 7.50
C LYS A 52 0.98 3.26 7.69
N LYS A 53 1.62 4.35 7.24
CA LYS A 53 1.02 5.70 7.32
C LYS A 53 -0.31 5.79 6.56
N VAL A 54 -0.37 5.25 5.34
CA VAL A 54 -1.61 5.24 4.53
C VAL A 54 -2.73 4.45 5.22
N LYS A 55 -2.42 3.26 5.75
CA LYS A 55 -3.40 2.48 6.52
C LYS A 55 -3.90 3.22 7.75
N ASN A 56 -3.03 3.95 8.43
CA ASN A 56 -3.43 4.70 9.63
C ASN A 56 -4.29 5.92 9.27
N SER A 57 -3.97 6.64 8.19
CA SER A 57 -4.81 7.73 7.71
C SER A 57 -6.19 7.25 7.27
N GLU A 58 -6.30 6.09 6.60
CA GLU A 58 -7.58 5.51 6.22
C GLU A 58 -8.42 5.12 7.47
N LYS A 59 -7.78 4.56 8.49
CA LYS A 59 -8.45 4.26 9.77
C LYS A 59 -8.93 5.52 10.49
N ILE A 60 -8.09 6.55 10.60
CA ILE A 60 -8.45 7.84 11.21
C ILE A 60 -9.59 8.52 10.43
N LEU A 61 -9.58 8.39 9.11
CA LEU A 61 -10.65 8.90 8.25
C LEU A 61 -11.95 8.14 8.49
N ALA A 62 -11.89 6.82 8.67
CA ALA A 62 -13.06 5.98 8.92
C ALA A 62 -13.69 6.16 10.31
N THR A 63 -12.90 6.50 11.34
CA THR A 63 -13.40 6.62 12.73
C THR A 63 -14.07 7.95 13.05
N SER A 64 -13.81 9.02 12.30
CA SER A 64 -14.49 10.30 12.57
C SER A 64 -15.92 10.26 12.01
N GLY A 65 -16.94 10.41 12.87
CA GLY A 65 -18.35 10.50 12.46
C GLY A 65 -18.63 11.62 11.44
N LEU A 66 -17.73 12.60 11.35
CA LEU A 66 -17.70 13.68 10.36
C LEU A 66 -17.31 13.21 8.94
N ASN A 67 -16.90 11.97 8.71
CA ASN A 67 -16.62 11.44 7.37
C ASN A 67 -17.77 10.60 6.79
N LYS A 68 -18.87 10.44 7.54
CA LYS A 68 -20.05 9.68 7.14
C LYS A 68 -20.73 10.28 5.90
N TYR A 69 -20.69 11.60 5.75
CA TYR A 69 -21.30 12.30 4.61
C TYR A 69 -20.28 13.15 3.84
N ALA A 70 -20.41 13.18 2.51
CA ALA A 70 -19.46 13.86 1.61
C ALA A 70 -19.33 15.36 1.91
N HIS A 71 -20.42 16.03 2.27
CA HIS A 71 -20.45 17.47 2.59
C HIS A 71 -19.70 17.82 3.89
N HIS A 72 -19.63 16.90 4.86
CA HIS A 72 -18.82 17.10 6.07
C HIS A 72 -17.31 17.01 5.79
N ARG A 73 -16.89 16.32 4.70
CA ARG A 73 -15.49 16.27 4.27
C ARG A 73 -15.02 17.60 3.70
N PHE A 74 -15.92 18.30 3.00
CA PHE A 74 -15.66 19.62 2.42
C PHE A 74 -15.37 20.66 3.51
N LEU A 75 -16.23 20.74 4.53
CA LEU A 75 -16.05 21.65 5.68
C LEU A 75 -14.75 21.40 6.44
N LYS A 76 -14.37 20.13 6.63
CA LYS A 76 -13.10 19.76 7.27
C LYS A 76 -11.87 20.23 6.50
N ASN A 77 -11.96 20.28 5.17
CA ASN A 77 -10.88 20.78 4.32
C ASN A 77 -10.85 22.30 4.22
N LEU A 78 -11.91 23.00 4.64
CA LEU A 78 -12.01 24.46 4.61
C LEU A 78 -11.40 25.13 5.86
N ILE A 79 -11.39 24.41 6.99
CA ILE A 79 -10.90 24.88 8.30
C ILE A 79 -9.40 24.61 8.49
N LYS A 80 -8.74 23.96 7.52
CA LYS A 80 -7.33 23.57 7.57
C LYS A 80 -6.49 24.46 6.66
#